data_AF-A0A1J5IEX2-F1
#
_entry.id   AF-A0A1J5IEX2-F1
#
_cell.length_a   1.000
_cell.length_b   1.000
_cell.length_c   1.000
_cell.angle_alpha   90.00
_cell.angle_beta   90.00
_cell.angle_gamma   90.00
#
_symmetry.space_group_name_H-M   'P 1'
#
loop_
_entity.id
_entity.type
_entity.pdbx_description
1 polymer ?
#
loop_
_entity_poly.entity_id
_entity_poly.type
_entity_poly.pdbx_seq_one_letter_code
_entity_poly.pdbx_strand_id
1 'polypeptide(L)'
;MLIAMSFGDRLLLSSKRRTIRQVEERVGQRLDQLKDLYLADGIQVDTDWRLGDPAEELLKFLAERPPFQALIWGSHSGSGDRLPAPRHWLGRLSATFECPVLKVTAKGDLEQL
;
A
#
# COMPACT_ATOMS: atom_id res chain seq x y z
N MET A 1 19.86 17.55 -32.77
CA MET A 1 21.19 17.20 -32.21
C MET A 1 20.96 16.63 -30.81
N LEU A 2 20.97 15.30 -30.66
CA LEU A 2 20.80 14.62 -29.37
C LEU A 2 22.18 14.39 -28.77
N ILE A 3 22.49 15.09 -27.68
CA ILE A 3 23.74 14.91 -26.94
C ILE A 3 23.60 13.60 -26.15
N ALA A 4 24.42 12.61 -26.49
CA ALA A 4 24.54 11.39 -25.71
C ALA A 4 25.25 11.72 -24.39
N MET A 5 24.49 12.03 -23.34
CA MET A 5 25.03 12.02 -21.98
C MET A 5 25.29 10.56 -21.57
N SER A 6 26.56 10.19 -21.44
CA SER A 6 26.94 8.92 -20.83
C SER A 6 26.64 8.99 -19.34
N PHE A 7 25.46 8.51 -18.94
CA PHE A 7 25.17 8.25 -17.53
C PHE A 7 26.14 7.17 -17.03
N GLY A 8 27.12 7.57 -16.21
CA GLY A 8 28.01 6.65 -15.47
C GLY A 8 27.26 5.75 -14.47
N ASP A 9 25.95 5.96 -14.32
CA ASP A 9 25.04 5.30 -13.37
C ASP A 9 24.42 3.98 -13.87
N ARG A 10 24.79 3.48 -15.06
CA ARG A 10 24.14 2.31 -15.68
C ARG A 10 24.15 1.05 -14.80
N LEU A 11 25.19 0.85 -13.98
CA LEU A 11 25.30 -0.29 -13.07
C LEU A 11 24.49 -0.12 -11.77
N LEU A 12 24.34 1.10 -11.26
CA LEU A 12 23.53 1.39 -10.07
C LEU A 12 22.04 1.39 -10.40
N LEU A 13 21.68 1.83 -11.61
CA LEU A 13 20.31 1.74 -12.10
C LEU A 13 19.90 0.30 -12.37
N SER A 14 20.81 -0.55 -12.86
CA SER A 14 20.50 -1.97 -13.10
C SER A 14 20.31 -2.76 -11.80
N SER A 15 21.10 -2.47 -10.76
CA SER A 15 20.93 -3.11 -9.44
C SER A 15 19.62 -2.68 -8.76
N LYS A 16 19.31 -1.37 -8.74
CA LYS A 16 18.03 -0.87 -8.22
C LYS A 16 16.83 -1.46 -8.96
N ARG A 17 16.88 -1.51 -10.30
CA ARG A 17 15.82 -2.12 -11.12
C ARG A 17 15.65 -3.60 -10.82
N ARG A 18 16.74 -4.34 -10.62
CA ARG A 18 16.69 -5.75 -10.24
C ARG A 18 16.02 -5.94 -8.88
N THR A 19 16.38 -5.14 -7.89
CA THR A 19 15.77 -5.20 -6.55
C THR A 19 14.29 -4.87 -6.61
N ILE A 20 13.90 -3.83 -7.35
CA ILE A 20 12.49 -3.46 -7.53
C ILE A 20 11.72 -4.64 -8.13
N ARG A 21 12.24 -5.25 -9.20
CA ARG A 21 11.61 -6.41 -9.85
C ARG A 21 11.47 -7.60 -8.91
N GLN A 22 12.48 -7.90 -8.10
CA GLN A 22 12.41 -8.97 -7.10
C GLN A 22 11.36 -8.70 -6.02
N VAL A 23 11.20 -7.43 -5.62
CA VAL A 23 10.15 -7.03 -4.67
C VAL A 23 8.78 -7.17 -5.32
N GLU A 24 8.60 -6.68 -6.54
CA GLU A 24 7.37 -6.78 -7.32
C GLU A 24 6.94 -8.25 -7.49
N GLU A 25 7.86 -9.13 -7.93
CA GLU A 25 7.59 -10.58 -8.08
C GLU A 25 7.14 -11.21 -6.75
N ARG A 26 7.82 -10.89 -5.64
CA ARG A 26 7.47 -11.43 -4.31
C ARG A 26 6.14 -10.89 -3.79
N VAL A 27 5.85 -9.61 -4.01
CA VAL A 27 4.58 -8.99 -3.61
C VAL A 27 3.44 -9.56 -4.45
N GLY A 28 3.61 -9.68 -5.77
CA GLY A 28 2.63 -10.29 -6.67
C GLY A 28 2.25 -11.70 -6.23
N GLN A 29 3.24 -12.58 -6.01
CA GLN A 29 2.99 -13.93 -5.50
C GLN A 29 2.19 -13.94 -4.20
N ARG A 30 2.46 -13.00 -3.28
CA ARG A 30 1.74 -12.93 -2.00
C ARG A 30 0.31 -12.42 -2.18
N LEU A 31 0.11 -11.44 -3.04
CA LEU A 31 -1.21 -10.89 -3.36
C LEU A 31 -2.09 -11.92 -4.07
N ASP A 32 -1.53 -12.69 -5.00
CA ASP A 32 -2.24 -13.78 -5.69
C ASP A 32 -2.72 -14.86 -4.71
N GLN A 33 -1.83 -15.31 -3.81
CA GLN A 33 -2.19 -16.27 -2.75
C GLN A 33 -3.35 -15.78 -1.87
N LEU A 34 -3.35 -14.48 -1.52
CA LEU A 34 -4.44 -13.90 -0.72
C LEU A 34 -5.72 -13.77 -1.52
N LYS A 35 -5.62 -13.36 -2.79
CA LYS A 35 -6.75 -13.25 -3.71
C LYS A 35 -7.47 -14.58 -3.90
N ASP A 36 -6.73 -15.68 -4.04
CA ASP A 36 -7.29 -17.03 -4.17
C ASP A 36 -8.19 -17.41 -2.98
N LEU A 37 -7.84 -16.99 -1.75
CA LEU A 37 -8.66 -17.24 -0.56
C LEU A 37 -10.02 -16.55 -0.65
N TYR A 38 -10.04 -15.28 -1.09
CA TYR A 38 -11.29 -14.52 -1.21
C TYR A 38 -12.12 -14.97 -2.41
N LEU A 39 -11.48 -15.32 -3.53
CA LEU A 39 -12.18 -15.86 -4.69
C LEU A 39 -12.85 -17.19 -4.41
N ALA A 40 -12.25 -18.05 -3.57
CA ALA A 40 -12.88 -19.29 -3.12
C ALA A 40 -14.20 -19.05 -2.37
N ASP A 41 -14.32 -17.92 -1.68
CA ASP A 41 -15.53 -17.47 -1.00
C ASP A 41 -16.48 -16.66 -1.92
N GLY A 42 -16.17 -16.56 -3.22
CA GLY A 42 -16.97 -15.81 -4.20
C GLY A 42 -16.79 -14.29 -4.12
N ILE A 43 -15.80 -13.80 -3.38
CA ILE A 43 -15.51 -12.37 -3.22
C ILE A 43 -14.53 -11.95 -4.32
N GLN A 44 -14.97 -11.02 -5.18
CA GLN A 44 -14.09 -10.44 -6.20
C GLN A 44 -13.06 -9.50 -5.56
N VAL A 45 -11.79 -9.74 -5.84
CA VAL A 45 -10.67 -8.95 -5.31
C VAL A 45 -9.76 -8.49 -6.44
N ASP A 46 -9.51 -7.18 -6.45
CA ASP A 46 -8.46 -6.55 -7.25
C ASP A 46 -7.27 -6.19 -6.36
N THR A 47 -6.07 -6.38 -6.89
CA THR A 47 -4.81 -6.12 -6.19
C THR A 47 -3.96 -5.19 -7.03
N ASP A 48 -3.28 -4.24 -6.39
CA ASP A 48 -2.42 -3.26 -7.04
C ASP A 48 -1.13 -3.09 -6.24
N TRP A 49 -0.01 -2.86 -6.93
CA TRP A 49 1.29 -2.57 -6.33
C TRP A 49 1.82 -1.27 -6.93
N ARG A 50 2.13 -0.30 -6.07
CA ARG A 50 2.59 1.03 -6.44
C ARG A 50 3.97 1.30 -5.85
N LEU A 51 4.80 2.03 -6.58
CA LEU A 51 6.16 2.41 -6.18
C LEU A 51 6.27 3.93 -6.11
N GLY A 52 6.47 4.48 -4.91
CA GLY A 52 6.58 5.92 -4.71
C GLY A 52 6.41 6.31 -3.24
N ASP A 53 6.07 7.57 -3.01
CA ASP A 53 5.64 8.01 -1.69
C ASP A 53 4.25 7.41 -1.37
N PRO A 54 4.08 6.69 -0.23
CA PRO A 54 2.84 6.00 0.07
C PRO A 54 1.59 6.91 0.14
N ALA A 55 1.75 8.15 0.59
CA ALA A 55 0.65 9.10 0.70
C ALA A 55 0.20 9.56 -0.70
N GLU A 56 1.16 9.93 -1.56
CA GLU A 56 0.85 10.34 -2.93
C GLU A 56 0.27 9.19 -3.77
N GLU A 57 0.86 7.99 -3.68
CA GLU A 57 0.39 6.85 -4.47
C GLU A 57 -1.02 6.41 -4.05
N LEU A 58 -1.36 6.46 -2.75
CA LEU A 58 -2.72 6.18 -2.30
C LEU A 58 -3.72 7.22 -2.84
N LEU A 59 -3.37 8.52 -2.79
CA LEU A 59 -4.26 9.57 -3.31
C LEU A 59 -4.48 9.44 -4.82
N LYS A 60 -3.43 9.13 -5.58
CA LYS A 60 -3.54 8.85 -7.03
C LYS A 60 -4.46 7.65 -7.28
N PHE A 61 -4.27 6.56 -6.55
CA PHE A 61 -5.11 5.37 -6.67
C PHE A 61 -6.59 5.66 -6.40
N LEU A 62 -6.88 6.42 -5.34
CA LEU A 62 -8.25 6.80 -5.00
C LEU A 62 -8.90 7.73 -6.04
N ALA A 63 -8.12 8.62 -6.64
CA ALA A 63 -8.60 9.55 -7.67
C ALA A 63 -8.88 8.88 -9.03
N GLU A 64 -8.23 7.74 -9.33
CA GLU A 64 -8.37 7.00 -10.60
C GLU A 64 -9.61 6.08 -10.64
N ARG A 65 -10.31 5.87 -9.52
CA ARG A 65 -11.34 4.84 -9.37
C ARG A 65 -12.68 5.44 -8.91
N PRO A 66 -13.80 4.72 -9.12
CA PRO A 66 -15.06 5.07 -8.48
C PRO A 66 -14.90 5.17 -6.96
N PRO A 67 -15.70 6.01 -6.27
CA PRO A 67 -15.56 6.24 -4.84
C PRO A 67 -15.70 4.93 -4.05
N PHE A 68 -14.69 4.64 -3.24
CA PHE A 68 -14.69 3.52 -2.32
C PHE A 68 -15.62 3.82 -1.13
N GLN A 69 -16.27 2.78 -0.59
CA GLN A 69 -17.17 2.93 0.56
C GLN A 69 -16.40 3.03 1.88
N ALA A 70 -15.23 2.40 1.96
CA ALA A 70 -14.36 2.45 3.13
C ALA A 70 -12.92 2.11 2.76
N LEU A 71 -11.98 2.64 3.54
CA LEU A 71 -10.57 2.29 3.51
C LEU A 71 -10.26 1.42 4.74
N ILE A 72 -9.73 0.23 4.55
CA ILE A 72 -9.36 -0.67 5.66
C ILE A 72 -7.84 -0.68 5.82
N TRP A 73 -7.36 -0.41 7.02
CA TRP A 73 -5.93 -0.40 7.35
C TRP A 73 -5.60 -1.37 8.47
N GLY A 74 -4.77 -2.37 8.16
CA GLY A 74 -4.17 -3.26 9.15
C GLY A 74 -2.89 -2.67 9.73
N SER A 75 -2.79 -2.60 11.05
CA SER A 75 -1.55 -2.21 11.74
C SER A 75 -1.07 -3.32 12.66
N HIS A 76 0.21 -3.68 12.58
CA HIS A 76 0.84 -4.65 13.47
C HIS A 76 1.61 -3.98 14.62
N SER A 77 1.05 -2.95 15.25
CA SER A 77 1.65 -2.44 16.48
C SER A 77 0.55 -2.06 17.46
N GLY A 78 0.73 -2.47 18.73
CA GLY A 78 -0.15 -2.25 19.88
C GLY A 78 -0.40 -0.78 20.25
N SER A 79 -0.35 0.12 19.26
CA SER A 79 -1.12 1.34 19.25
C SER A 79 -2.59 0.96 19.21
N GLY A 80 -3.33 1.20 20.30
CA GLY A 80 -4.75 0.90 20.43
C GLY A 80 -5.65 1.55 19.36
N ASP A 81 -6.95 1.64 19.65
CA ASP A 81 -8.07 1.97 18.74
C ASP A 81 -7.98 3.25 17.87
N ARG A 82 -6.89 3.99 17.93
CA ARG A 82 -6.68 5.19 17.11
C ARG A 82 -5.99 4.85 15.80
N LEU A 83 -6.43 5.52 14.72
CA LEU A 83 -5.65 5.66 13.48
C LEU A 83 -4.17 5.94 13.81
N PRO A 84 -3.23 5.53 12.93
CA PRO A 84 -1.82 5.84 13.13
C PRO A 84 -1.66 7.30 13.55
N ALA A 85 -0.89 7.56 14.61
CA ALA A 85 -0.74 8.89 15.20
C ALA A 85 -0.53 9.96 14.12
N PRO A 86 -0.86 11.25 14.33
CA PRO A 86 -0.71 12.32 13.33
C PRO A 86 0.69 12.46 12.70
N ARG A 87 1.71 11.78 13.25
CA ARG A 87 3.05 11.66 12.64
C ARG A 87 3.11 10.66 11.47
N HIS A 88 2.19 9.71 11.37
CA HIS A 88 2.09 8.75 10.29
C HIS A 88 1.32 9.34 9.11
N TRP A 89 1.78 9.05 7.89
CA TRP A 89 1.23 9.63 6.67
C TRP A 89 -0.27 9.37 6.50
N LEU A 90 -0.75 8.16 6.80
CA LEU A 90 -2.18 7.82 6.69
C LEU A 90 -3.05 8.59 7.70
N GLY A 91 -2.53 8.82 8.91
CA GLY A 91 -3.23 9.62 9.91
C GLY A 91 -3.42 11.06 9.44
N ARG A 92 -2.38 11.64 8.82
CA ARG A 92 -2.46 12.99 8.22
C ARG A 92 -3.45 13.08 7.07
N LEU A 93 -3.52 12.06 6.22
CA LEU A 93 -4.43 12.02 5.08
C LEU A 93 -5.86 11.60 5.42
N SER A 94 -6.09 11.01 6.60
CA SER A 94 -7.43 10.51 6.96
C SER A 94 -8.53 11.57 6.86
N ALA A 95 -8.20 12.84 7.13
CA ALA A 95 -9.14 13.96 7.03
C ALA A 95 -9.45 14.39 5.57
N THR A 96 -8.67 13.95 4.59
CA THR A 96 -8.86 14.30 3.17
C THR A 96 -9.64 13.25 2.38
N PHE A 97 -9.86 12.06 2.94
CA PHE A 97 -10.57 11.00 2.22
C PHE A 97 -12.09 11.22 2.26
N GLU A 98 -12.74 10.87 1.16
CA GLU A 98 -14.20 10.96 1.02
C GLU A 98 -14.94 9.78 1.70
N CYS A 99 -14.19 8.80 2.20
CA CYS A 99 -14.72 7.60 2.84
C CYS A 99 -14.08 7.36 4.22
N PRO A 100 -14.77 6.67 5.13
CA PRO A 100 -14.23 6.33 6.45
C PRO A 100 -13.00 5.42 6.33
N VAL A 101 -12.00 5.69 7.18
CA VAL A 101 -10.84 4.80 7.37
C VAL A 101 -11.06 3.93 8.61
N LEU A 102 -11.18 2.63 8.40
CA LEU A 102 -11.35 1.61 9.43
C LEU A 102 -10.00 0.99 9.76
N LYS A 103 -9.62 1.02 11.03
CA LYS A 103 -8.41 0.34 11.51
C LYS A 103 -8.79 -1.06 11.99
N VAL A 104 -8.00 -2.06 11.60
CA VAL A 104 -8.11 -3.42 12.14
C VAL A 104 -6.99 -3.65 13.13
N THR A 105 -7.36 -4.03 14.36
CA THR A 105 -6.45 -4.40 15.44
C THR A 105 -6.48 -5.91 15.67
N ALA A 106 -5.38 -6.46 16.19
CA ALA A 106 -5.34 -7.88 16.53
C ALA A 106 -6.16 -8.12 17.81
N LYS A 107 -6.84 -9.27 17.89
CA LYS A 107 -7.71 -9.64 19.02
C LYS A 107 -7.03 -9.53 20.40
N GLY A 108 -5.71 -9.71 20.49
CA GLY A 108 -4.96 -9.59 21.74
C GLY A 108 -4.75 -8.15 22.25
N ASP A 109 -4.95 -7.14 21.40
CA ASP A 109 -4.82 -5.73 21.79
C ASP A 109 -6.11 -5.16 22.42
N LEU A 110 -7.24 -5.85 22.25
CA LEU A 110 -8.54 -5.45 22.82
C LEU A 110 -8.69 -5.87 24.29
N GLU A 111 -7.91 -6.84 24.79
CA GLU A 111 -7.95 -7.30 26.18
C GLU A 111 -7.16 -6.41 27.16
N GLN A 112 -6.57 -5.31 26.66
CA GLN A 112 -5.82 -4.32 27.47
C GLN A 112 -6.55 -2.97 27.60
N LEU A 113 -7.82 -2.90 27.19
CA LEU A 113 -8.71 -1.74 27.36
C LEU A 113 -9.70 -1.96 28.51
#